data_AF-A0AAD6HE87-F1
#
_entry.id   AF-A0AAD6HE87-F1
#
_cell.length_a   1.000
_cell.length_b   1.000
_cell.length_c   1.000
_cell.angle_alpha   90.00
_cell.angle_beta   90.00
_cell.angle_gamma   90.00
#
_symmetry.space_group_name_H-M   'P 1'
#
loop_
_entity.id
_entity.type
_entity.pdbx_description
1 polymer ?
#
loop_
_entity_poly.entity_id
_entity_poly.type
_entity_poly.pdbx_seq_one_letter_code
_entity_poly.pdbx_strand_id
1 'polypeptide(L)'
;MFALLVLSVLLFPARILAACYNPDGSVQDGEAYKPCIAIDGAKTMCCALNRTNPSGGLLSDGWTADLCLGNGLCQNVVNGTDDDGGSYALGSTYWRDQCWTSDWNSSGNCLNYYVGNDTLRRNQELINLVLWK
;
A
#
# COMPACT_ATOMS: atom_id res chain seq x y z
N MET A 1 -35.29 -4.34 39.23
CA MET A 1 -34.32 -3.30 38.81
C MET A 1 -32.95 -3.93 38.45
N PHE A 2 -32.93 -5.05 37.72
CA PHE A 2 -31.71 -5.81 37.37
C PHE A 2 -31.63 -6.16 35.87
N ALA A 3 -32.57 -5.70 35.05
CA ALA A 3 -32.65 -6.05 33.62
C ALA A 3 -31.86 -5.10 32.70
N LEU A 4 -31.35 -3.97 33.23
CA LEU A 4 -30.70 -2.92 32.42
C LEU A 4 -29.18 -3.09 32.27
N LEU A 5 -28.54 -3.97 33.05
CA LEU A 5 -27.09 -4.15 33.06
C LEU A 5 -26.57 -5.13 31.99
N VAL A 6 -27.45 -5.92 31.37
CA VAL A 6 -27.05 -6.97 30.40
C VAL A 6 -26.97 -6.42 28.97
N LEU A 7 -27.57 -5.26 28.69
CA LEU A 7 -27.66 -4.70 27.33
C LEU A 7 -26.43 -3.87 26.89
N SER A 8 -25.48 -3.62 27.79
CA SER A 8 -24.33 -2.73 27.52
C SER A 8 -23.14 -3.42 26.85
N VAL A 9 -23.12 -4.75 26.76
CA VAL A 9 -21.94 -5.53 26.32
C VAL A 9 -21.91 -5.78 24.80
N LEU A 10 -22.98 -5.44 24.06
CA LEU A 10 -23.10 -5.76 22.62
C LEU A 10 -22.70 -4.63 21.66
N LEU A 11 -22.15 -3.52 22.15
CA LEU A 11 -21.71 -2.39 21.32
C LEU A 11 -20.19 -2.26 21.26
N PHE A 12 -19.47 -3.38 21.10
CA PHE A 12 -18.10 -3.32 20.60
C PHE A 12 -18.19 -3.24 19.07
N PRO A 13 -18.00 -2.06 18.44
CA PRO A 13 -17.84 -2.03 16.99
C PRO A 13 -16.65 -2.94 16.67
N ALA A 14 -16.92 -4.04 15.97
CA ALA A 14 -15.88 -4.84 15.38
C ALA A 14 -15.08 -3.89 14.50
N ARG A 15 -13.91 -3.45 14.98
CA ARG A 15 -12.98 -2.70 14.15
C ARG A 15 -12.53 -3.70 13.11
N ILE A 16 -13.18 -3.68 11.95
CA ILE A 16 -12.64 -4.28 10.73
C ILE A 16 -11.44 -3.40 10.39
N LEU A 17 -10.34 -3.61 11.11
CA LEU A 17 -9.03 -3.22 10.66
C LEU A 17 -8.80 -4.07 9.43
N ALA A 18 -9.11 -3.45 8.30
CA ALA A 18 -8.34 -3.54 7.09
C ALA A 18 -6.94 -4.13 7.29
N ALA A 19 -6.83 -5.45 7.28
CA ALA A 19 -5.56 -6.12 7.32
C ALA A 19 -4.98 -6.09 5.90
N CYS A 20 -3.79 -5.54 5.77
CA CYS A 20 -2.98 -5.72 4.58
C CYS A 20 -2.21 -7.03 4.75
N TYR A 21 -1.94 -7.74 3.66
CA TYR A 21 -1.31 -9.06 3.70
C TYR A 21 -0.11 -9.11 2.79
N ASN A 22 0.95 -9.74 3.29
CA ASN A 22 2.18 -10.08 2.59
C ASN A 22 1.97 -11.19 1.55
N PRO A 23 2.89 -11.34 0.57
CA PRO A 23 2.80 -12.38 -0.47
C PRO A 23 2.72 -13.83 0.03
N ASP A 24 3.14 -14.08 1.26
CA ASP A 24 3.04 -15.38 1.93
C ASP A 24 1.70 -15.58 2.65
N GLY A 25 0.79 -14.61 2.56
CA GLY A 25 -0.51 -14.60 3.22
C GLY A 25 -0.46 -14.15 4.69
N SER A 26 0.71 -13.80 5.23
CA SER A 26 0.81 -13.25 6.58
C SER A 26 0.25 -11.83 6.64
N VAL A 27 -0.25 -11.44 7.82
CA VAL A 27 -0.69 -10.05 8.05
C VAL A 27 0.52 -9.13 7.99
N GLN A 28 0.38 -8.00 7.31
CA GLN A 28 1.37 -6.95 7.30
C GLN A 28 1.28 -6.15 8.59
N ASP A 29 2.26 -6.36 9.46
CA ASP A 29 2.38 -5.66 10.73
C ASP A 29 2.90 -4.24 10.50
N GLY A 30 2.07 -3.24 10.79
CA GLY A 30 2.47 -1.84 10.78
C GLY A 30 1.36 -0.89 10.37
N GLU A 31 1.34 0.29 10.99
CA GLU A 31 0.32 1.30 10.68
C GLU A 31 0.57 2.06 9.38
N ALA A 32 1.77 1.92 8.79
CA ALA A 32 2.15 2.59 7.55
C ALA A 32 1.27 2.15 6.37
N TYR A 33 0.90 0.86 6.33
CA TYR A 33 0.13 0.27 5.25
C TYR A 33 -1.35 0.49 5.44
N LYS A 34 -1.97 1.13 4.45
CA LYS A 34 -3.40 1.44 4.44
C LYS A 34 -4.02 1.01 3.10
N PRO A 35 -5.33 0.73 3.09
CA PRO A 35 -6.03 0.32 1.87
C PRO A 35 -5.94 1.41 0.81
N CYS A 36 -5.58 1.00 -0.40
CA CYS A 36 -5.60 1.82 -1.59
C CYS A 36 -6.86 1.48 -2.39
N ILE A 37 -7.85 2.39 -2.35
CA ILE A 37 -9.11 2.26 -3.09
C ILE A 37 -8.95 3.05 -4.38
N ALA A 38 -8.44 2.37 -5.41
CA ALA A 38 -8.20 2.96 -6.72
C ALA A 38 -9.44 3.01 -7.61
N ILE A 39 -10.38 2.09 -7.37
CA ILE A 39 -11.67 1.98 -8.06
C ILE A 39 -12.74 2.01 -6.98
N ASP A 40 -13.76 2.86 -7.15
CA ASP A 40 -14.85 2.96 -6.18
C ASP A 40 -15.49 1.57 -5.95
N GLY A 41 -15.56 1.15 -4.69
CA GLY A 41 -16.05 -0.17 -4.29
C GLY A 41 -15.05 -1.33 -4.36
N ALA A 42 -13.82 -1.17 -4.88
CA ALA A 42 -12.82 -2.24 -4.95
C ALA A 42 -11.60 -1.96 -4.05
N LYS A 43 -11.44 -2.79 -3.01
CA LYS A 43 -10.24 -2.82 -2.16
C LYS A 43 -9.33 -3.93 -2.66
N THR A 44 -8.39 -3.59 -3.52
CA THR A 44 -7.48 -4.59 -4.12
C THR A 44 -6.10 -4.54 -3.48
N MET A 45 -5.58 -3.35 -3.20
CA MET A 45 -4.24 -3.14 -2.68
C MET A 45 -4.21 -2.37 -1.37
N CYS A 46 -3.05 -2.41 -0.75
CA CYS A 46 -2.60 -1.60 0.34
C CYS A 46 -1.26 -0.96 -0.02
N CYS A 47 -1.16 0.34 0.21
CA CYS A 47 0.03 1.14 0.00
C CYS A 47 0.53 1.71 1.33
N ALA A 48 1.78 2.12 1.41
CA ALA A 48 2.32 2.73 2.62
C ALA A 48 1.93 4.21 2.74
N LEU A 49 0.63 4.47 2.86
CA LEU A 49 0.04 5.82 2.85
C LEU A 49 0.29 6.61 4.13
N ASN A 50 0.64 5.93 5.23
CA ASN A 50 0.75 6.53 6.56
C ASN A 50 2.20 6.57 7.08
N ARG A 51 3.18 6.67 6.17
CA ARG A 51 4.57 6.99 6.55
C ARG A 51 4.67 8.47 6.92
N THR A 52 5.58 8.79 7.84
CA THR A 52 5.74 10.17 8.36
C THR A 52 6.42 11.10 7.38
N ASN A 53 7.32 10.57 6.54
CA ASN A 53 7.93 11.33 5.45
C ASN A 53 6.91 11.42 4.31
N PRO A 54 6.42 12.61 3.92
CA PRO A 54 5.41 12.73 2.85
C PRO A 54 5.98 12.35 1.48
N SER A 55 5.09 12.05 0.51
CA SER A 55 5.48 11.84 -0.89
C SER A 55 6.29 13.03 -1.41
N GLY A 56 7.44 12.75 -2.03
CA GLY A 56 8.38 13.77 -2.52
C GLY A 56 9.30 14.37 -1.44
N GLY A 57 9.26 13.86 -0.20
CA GLY A 57 10.20 14.23 0.85
C GLY A 57 11.60 13.64 0.62
N LEU A 58 12.55 14.03 1.48
CA LEU A 58 13.95 13.64 1.36
C LEU A 58 14.16 12.20 1.79
N LEU A 59 14.94 11.43 1.05
CA LEU A 59 15.30 10.05 1.41
C LEU A 59 16.02 9.97 2.77
N SER A 60 16.75 11.04 3.15
CA SER A 60 17.41 11.15 4.45
C SER A 60 16.42 11.13 5.63
N ASP A 61 15.16 11.53 5.40
CA ASP A 61 14.08 11.49 6.39
C ASP A 61 13.35 10.13 6.41
N GLY A 62 13.84 9.16 5.64
CA GLY A 62 13.31 7.81 5.50
C GLY A 62 12.47 7.61 4.23
N TRP A 63 11.80 6.47 4.12
CA TRP A 63 10.92 6.18 2.98
C TRP A 63 9.71 7.12 2.99
N THR A 64 9.40 7.70 1.84
CA THR A 64 8.25 8.59 1.67
C THR A 64 6.94 7.79 1.67
N ALA A 65 5.84 8.45 2.03
CA ALA A 65 4.49 7.93 1.93
C ALA A 65 4.12 7.74 0.45
N ASP A 66 3.45 6.63 0.15
CA ASP A 66 3.04 6.35 -1.22
C ASP A 66 1.81 7.16 -1.62
N LEU A 67 1.64 7.35 -2.93
CA LEU A 67 0.41 7.79 -3.55
C LEU A 67 -0.36 6.57 -4.07
N CYS A 68 -1.65 6.51 -3.76
CA CYS A 68 -2.55 5.49 -4.33
C CYS A 68 -3.03 5.96 -5.71
N LEU A 69 -2.64 5.23 -6.76
CA LEU A 69 -3.03 5.54 -8.13
C LEU A 69 -4.35 4.89 -8.52
N GLY A 70 -5.08 5.48 -9.47
CA GLY A 70 -6.37 4.96 -9.95
C GLY A 70 -6.31 3.60 -10.65
N ASN A 71 -5.12 3.08 -10.97
CA ASN A 71 -4.91 1.73 -11.48
C ASN A 71 -4.59 0.70 -10.37
N GLY A 72 -4.59 1.10 -9.10
CA GLY A 72 -4.29 0.23 -7.97
C GLY A 72 -2.81 0.13 -7.60
N LEU A 73 -1.90 0.79 -8.34
CA LEU A 73 -0.48 0.83 -7.98
C LEU A 73 -0.20 1.86 -6.89
N CYS A 74 0.82 1.58 -6.08
CA CYS A 74 1.39 2.53 -5.13
C CYS A 74 2.56 3.24 -5.79
N GLN A 75 2.54 4.57 -5.87
CA GLN A 75 3.67 5.35 -6.37
C GLN A 75 4.46 5.92 -5.19
N ASN A 76 5.76 5.66 -5.14
CA ASN A 76 6.66 6.29 -4.19
C ASN A 76 7.49 7.36 -4.90
N VAL A 77 7.40 8.61 -4.45
CA VAL A 77 8.18 9.74 -4.99
C VAL A 77 9.18 10.16 -3.93
N VAL A 78 10.45 10.31 -4.30
CA VAL A 78 11.52 10.63 -3.35
C VAL A 78 12.51 11.64 -3.90
N ASN A 79 12.97 12.53 -3.02
CA ASN A 79 13.99 13.52 -3.30
C ASN A 79 15.29 13.21 -2.56
N GLY A 80 16.42 13.65 -3.10
CA GLY A 80 17.73 13.61 -2.46
C GLY A 80 18.17 15.01 -2.05
N THR A 81 19.28 15.07 -1.32
CA THR A 81 19.93 16.32 -0.92
C THR A 81 21.26 16.42 -1.63
N ASP A 82 21.52 17.54 -2.29
CA ASP A 82 22.81 17.84 -2.92
C ASP A 82 23.86 18.28 -1.87
N ASP A 83 25.10 18.44 -2.31
CA ASP A 83 26.22 18.83 -1.44
C ASP A 83 26.06 20.24 -0.84
N ASP A 84 25.21 21.08 -1.43
CA ASP A 84 24.92 22.45 -0.99
C ASP A 84 23.67 22.53 -0.08
N GLY A 85 23.04 21.38 0.23
CA GLY A 85 21.83 21.29 1.05
C GLY A 85 20.52 21.56 0.29
N GLY A 86 20.57 21.68 -1.03
CA GLY A 86 19.41 21.76 -1.92
C GLY A 86 18.73 20.40 -2.10
N SER A 87 17.44 20.41 -2.41
CA SER A 87 16.67 19.19 -2.71
C SER A 87 16.61 18.95 -4.21
N TYR A 88 16.83 17.71 -4.66
CA TYR A 88 16.65 17.31 -6.06
C TYR A 88 15.82 16.03 -6.19
N ALA A 89 15.12 15.85 -7.30
CA ALA A 89 14.29 14.65 -7.51
C ALA A 89 15.18 13.43 -7.78
N LEU A 90 15.04 12.37 -6.97
CA LEU A 90 15.67 11.07 -7.24
C LEU A 90 14.84 10.22 -8.19
N GLY A 91 13.52 10.41 -8.18
CA GLY A 91 12.60 9.80 -9.12
C GLY A 91 11.34 9.26 -8.47
N SER A 92 10.55 8.55 -9.28
CA SER A 92 9.34 7.87 -8.85
C SER A 92 9.46 6.37 -9.12
N THR A 93 9.07 5.58 -8.14
CA THR A 93 8.92 4.13 -8.27
C THR A 93 7.47 3.73 -8.06
N TYR A 94 7.11 2.54 -8.53
CA TYR A 94 5.73 2.07 -8.51
C TYR A 94 5.70 0.63 -8.01
N TRP A 95 4.67 0.29 -7.24
CA TRP A 95 4.60 -0.97 -6.51
C TRP A 95 3.22 -1.58 -6.61
N ARG A 96 3.20 -2.89 -6.79
CA ARG A 96 2.15 -3.72 -6.19
C ARG A 96 2.63 -4.09 -4.80
N ASP A 97 2.34 -3.25 -3.81
CA ASP A 97 2.95 -3.36 -2.48
C ASP A 97 2.32 -4.51 -1.66
N GLN A 98 1.17 -4.30 -1.02
CA GLN A 98 0.51 -5.33 -0.20
C GLN A 98 -0.93 -5.55 -0.64
N CYS A 99 -1.50 -6.75 -0.45
CA CYS A 99 -2.90 -7.03 -0.79
C CYS A 99 -3.84 -6.76 0.38
N TRP A 100 -5.08 -6.39 0.08
CA TRP A 100 -6.14 -6.35 1.09
C TRP A 100 -6.60 -7.76 1.51
N THR A 101 -6.25 -8.79 0.72
CA THR A 101 -6.57 -10.19 0.94
C THR A 101 -5.31 -11.02 1.16
N SER A 102 -5.39 -12.09 1.95
CA SER A 102 -4.33 -13.09 2.07
C SER A 102 -4.18 -13.94 0.80
N ASP A 103 -5.22 -13.99 -0.06
CA ASP A 103 -5.19 -14.68 -1.35
C ASP A 103 -4.67 -13.79 -2.47
N TRP A 104 -3.35 -13.75 -2.62
CA TRP A 104 -2.63 -13.01 -3.65
C TRP A 104 -2.88 -13.50 -5.08
N ASN A 105 -3.39 -14.72 -5.25
CA ASN A 105 -3.61 -15.31 -6.57
C ASN A 105 -5.02 -15.08 -7.11
N SER A 106 -5.96 -14.67 -6.26
CA SER A 106 -7.33 -14.35 -6.69
C SER A 106 -7.36 -13.14 -7.61
N SER A 107 -7.77 -13.36 -8.87
CA SER A 107 -7.79 -12.38 -9.97
C SER A 107 -8.65 -11.12 -9.71
N GLY A 108 -9.43 -11.09 -8.63
CA GLY A 108 -10.35 -10.00 -8.31
C GLY A 108 -10.01 -9.19 -7.06
N ASN A 109 -9.17 -9.71 -6.16
CA ASN A 109 -8.97 -9.10 -4.83
C ASN A 109 -7.55 -8.61 -4.59
N CYS A 110 -6.61 -8.96 -5.47
CA CYS A 110 -5.29 -8.37 -5.50
C CYS A 110 -4.82 -8.19 -6.94
N LEU A 111 -4.23 -7.04 -7.26
CA LEU A 111 -3.81 -6.68 -8.61
C LEU A 111 -2.74 -7.66 -9.10
N ASN A 112 -3.11 -8.63 -9.94
CA ASN A 112 -2.12 -9.44 -10.63
C ASN A 112 -1.59 -8.67 -11.85
N TYR A 113 -0.30 -8.34 -11.83
CA TYR A 113 0.38 -7.80 -13.01
C TYR A 113 1.33 -8.88 -13.54
N TYR A 114 1.20 -9.17 -14.83
CA TYR A 114 2.11 -10.04 -15.57
C TYR A 114 3.08 -9.16 -16.34
N VAL A 115 4.39 -9.39 -16.19
CA VAL A 115 5.38 -8.87 -17.15
C VAL A 115 6.00 -10.08 -17.81
N GLY A 116 5.43 -10.47 -18.95
CA GLY A 116 5.75 -11.75 -19.60
C GLY A 116 5.14 -12.96 -18.87
N ASN A 117 5.80 -14.11 -18.95
CA ASN A 117 5.35 -15.39 -18.40
C ASN A 117 5.63 -15.57 -16.88
N ASP A 118 6.21 -14.58 -16.21
CA ASP A 118 6.56 -14.68 -14.79
C ASP A 118 5.59 -13.89 -13.90
N THR A 119 5.19 -14.54 -12.79
CA THR A 119 4.47 -13.89 -11.69
C THR A 119 5.49 -13.24 -10.77
N LEU A 120 5.52 -11.92 -10.76
CA LEU A 120 6.62 -11.20 -10.10
C LEU A 120 6.43 -11.18 -8.59
N ARG A 121 7.42 -11.74 -7.90
CA ARG A 121 7.63 -11.61 -6.45
C ARG A 121 8.43 -10.33 -6.18
N ARG A 122 7.77 -9.35 -5.55
CA ARG A 122 8.32 -8.24 -4.76
C ARG A 122 9.36 -7.25 -5.35
N ASN A 123 9.98 -7.48 -6.51
CA ASN A 123 11.20 -6.71 -6.84
C ASN A 123 11.03 -5.67 -7.96
N GLN A 124 10.98 -4.41 -7.51
CA GLN A 124 11.57 -3.14 -7.95
C GLN A 124 11.85 -2.77 -9.42
N GLU A 125 11.88 -3.66 -10.40
CA GLU A 125 12.50 -3.33 -11.70
C GLU A 125 11.54 -3.13 -12.89
N LEU A 126 10.22 -3.28 -12.72
CA LEU A 126 9.37 -3.58 -13.88
C LEU A 126 8.31 -2.56 -14.31
N ILE A 127 8.20 -1.38 -13.66
CA ILE A 127 7.35 -0.31 -14.23
C ILE A 127 8.02 0.42 -15.41
N ASN A 128 9.33 0.27 -15.64
CA ASN A 128 9.95 0.76 -16.88
C ASN A 128 9.50 -0.03 -18.13
N LEU A 129 8.86 -1.18 -17.99
CA LEU A 129 8.42 -2.04 -19.09
C LEU A 129 6.92 -1.96 -19.44
N VAL A 130 6.08 -1.39 -18.57
CA VAL A 130 4.61 -1.40 -18.75
C VAL A 130 4.04 -0.03 -19.15
N LEU A 131 4.85 1.03 -19.14
CA LEU A 131 4.43 2.38 -19.55
C LEU A 131 4.85 2.79 -20.98
N TRP A 132 5.41 1.88 -21.79
CA TRP A 132 5.71 2.15 -23.20
C TRP A 132 5.18 1.04 -24.13
N LYS A 133 3.90 1.13 -24.46
CA LYS A 133 3.38 0.83 -25.79
C LYS A 133 2.37 1.90 -26.18
#